data_AF-A0A976E606-F1
#
_entry.id   AF-A0A976E606-F1
#
_cell.length_a   1.000
_cell.length_b   1.000
_cell.length_c   1.000
_cell.angle_alpha   90.00
_cell.angle_beta   90.00
_cell.angle_gamma   90.00
#
_symmetry.space_group_name_H-M   'P 1'
#
loop_
_entity.id
_entity.type
_entity.pdbx_description
1 polymer ?
#
loop_
_entity_poly.entity_id
_entity_poly.type
_entity_poly.pdbx_seq_one_letter_code
_entity_poly.pdbx_strand_id
1 'polypeptide(L)'
;LSNDKRVDPIGTCVGVRGSRVNAVTNELAGERVDIVLWSEDPAQFVIGALAPANVSSIVVDEEKHAMDVVVDEENLAIAIGRGGQNVRLASELTGWKINIMDANESAEKQAGEQGSIRALFMSKLDVDEEIADILITEGFTSLEEVAYVPLQEMLEIESFDEDTVNELRTRAKDALLTMAIAKEESVEEVSQDLRDFEFNGKHLSSDLISKLADGGVNTLDDLADLAIDELTEITGQSEDEAKALIMKAREHWFTAEEDAAAPAAAKE
;
A
#
# COMPACT_ATOMS: atom_id res chain seq x y z
N LEU A 1 14.82 11.33 20.43
CA LEU A 1 16.17 11.54 19.86
C LEU A 1 17.00 12.42 20.79
N SER A 2 18.31 12.18 20.88
CA SER A 2 19.28 13.14 21.43
C SER A 2 20.32 13.44 20.36
N ASN A 3 20.64 14.73 20.17
CA ASN A 3 21.73 15.15 19.28
C ASN A 3 23.12 14.94 19.91
N ASP A 4 23.19 14.59 21.21
CA ASP A 4 24.42 14.20 21.91
C ASP A 4 24.31 12.74 22.37
N LYS A 5 25.24 11.89 21.90
CA LYS A 5 25.31 10.46 22.24
C LYS A 5 25.49 10.17 23.73
N ARG A 6 25.90 11.15 24.53
CA ARG A 6 26.10 11.01 25.98
C ARG A 6 24.83 11.25 26.79
N VAL A 7 23.76 11.74 26.15
CA VAL A 7 22.50 12.05 26.80
C VAL A 7 21.51 10.95 26.46
N ASP A 8 21.00 10.28 27.50
CA ASP A 8 19.84 9.39 27.37
C ASP A 8 18.56 10.24 27.26
N PRO A 9 17.91 10.29 26.09
CA PRO A 9 16.71 11.09 25.90
C PRO A 9 15.52 10.54 26.72
N ILE A 10 15.41 9.22 26.88
CA ILE A 10 14.28 8.61 27.60
C ILE A 10 14.40 8.96 29.08
N GLY A 11 15.54 8.67 29.72
CA GLY A 11 15.78 9.05 31.12
C GLY A 11 15.64 10.56 31.35
N THR A 12 16.04 11.36 30.36
CA THR A 12 15.89 12.83 30.37
C THR A 12 14.45 13.30 30.18
N CYS A 13 13.52 12.49 29.67
CA CYS A 13 12.09 12.82 29.66
C CYS A 13 11.36 12.23 30.87
N VAL A 14 11.73 11.03 31.32
CA VAL A 14 11.10 10.31 32.45
C VAL A 14 11.40 10.99 33.79
N GLY A 15 12.65 11.40 34.04
CA GLY A 15 13.07 11.95 35.33
C GLY A 15 13.29 10.90 36.41
N VAL A 16 13.73 11.34 37.59
CA VAL A 16 14.05 10.43 38.70
C VAL A 16 12.77 9.69 39.12
N ARG A 17 12.74 8.37 38.92
CA ARG A 17 11.56 7.52 39.19
C ARG A 17 10.27 7.99 38.49
N GLY A 18 10.39 8.52 37.26
CA GLY A 18 9.22 8.94 36.48
C GLY A 18 8.60 10.26 36.91
N SER A 19 9.28 11.05 37.75
CA SER A 19 8.71 12.29 38.29
C SER A 19 8.20 13.27 37.24
N ARG A 20 8.82 13.32 36.05
CA ARG A 20 8.43 14.24 34.98
C ARG A 20 7.30 13.67 34.12
N VAL A 21 7.42 12.42 33.68
CA VAL A 21 6.35 11.77 32.90
C VAL A 21 5.05 11.68 33.70
N ASN A 22 5.14 11.35 34.99
CA ASN A 22 3.98 11.29 35.88
C ASN A 22 3.34 12.67 36.08
N ALA A 23 4.12 13.76 36.05
CA ALA A 23 3.56 15.11 36.12
C ALA A 23 2.71 15.42 34.88
N VAL A 24 3.21 15.07 33.68
CA VAL A 24 2.47 15.22 32.42
C VAL A 24 1.22 14.34 32.41
N THR A 25 1.33 13.07 32.80
CA THR A 25 0.18 12.16 32.94
C THR A 25 -0.91 12.73 33.85
N ASN A 26 -0.54 13.38 34.97
CA ASN A 26 -1.51 14.01 35.86
C ASN A 26 -2.19 15.24 35.23
N GLU A 27 -1.48 16.01 34.39
CA GLU A 27 -2.07 17.12 33.63
C GLU A 27 -3.02 16.61 32.53
N LEU A 28 -2.75 15.44 31.96
CA LEU A 28 -3.59 14.75 30.97
C LEU A 28 -4.66 13.85 31.63
N ALA A 29 -5.12 14.21 32.82
CA ALA A 29 -6.19 13.51 33.54
C ALA A 29 -5.98 11.98 33.71
N GLY A 30 -4.72 11.54 33.81
CA GLY A 30 -4.36 10.13 34.01
C GLY A 30 -4.13 9.34 32.72
N GLU A 31 -4.02 10.00 31.56
CA GLU A 31 -3.65 9.35 30.31
C GLU A 31 -2.24 8.73 30.39
N ARG A 32 -2.10 7.47 29.95
CA ARG A 32 -0.82 6.77 29.95
C ARG A 32 0.06 7.32 28.83
N VAL A 33 1.24 7.80 29.19
CA VAL A 33 2.21 8.38 28.25
C VAL A 33 3.42 7.47 28.21
N ASP A 34 3.66 6.88 27.03
CA ASP A 34 4.85 6.08 26.75
C ASP A 34 5.87 6.93 25.98
N ILE A 35 7.15 6.77 26.31
CA ILE A 35 8.26 7.52 25.72
C ILE A 35 9.14 6.54 24.96
N VAL A 36 9.18 6.70 23.64
CA VAL A 36 9.91 5.80 22.74
C VAL A 36 11.16 6.46 22.18
N LEU A 37 12.17 5.65 21.84
CA LEU A 37 13.38 6.16 21.20
C LEU A 37 13.13 6.32 19.70
N TRP A 38 13.26 7.56 19.23
CA TRP A 38 13.26 7.82 17.79
C TRP A 38 14.54 7.29 17.13
N SER A 39 14.39 6.71 15.94
CA SER A 39 15.47 6.17 15.11
C SER A 39 15.31 6.64 13.66
N GLU A 40 16.43 6.85 12.95
CA GLU A 40 16.43 7.10 11.50
C GLU A 40 16.11 5.84 10.70
N ASP A 41 16.50 4.68 11.22
CA ASP A 41 16.11 3.37 10.68
C ASP A 41 14.62 3.11 10.99
N PRO A 42 13.75 3.05 9.96
CA PRO A 42 12.31 2.86 10.13
C PRO A 42 11.96 1.57 10.88
N ALA A 43 12.68 0.47 10.61
CA ALA A 43 12.42 -0.81 11.26
C ALA A 43 12.69 -0.72 12.77
N GLN A 44 13.81 -0.11 13.15
CA GLN A 44 14.14 0.13 14.57
C GLN A 44 13.14 1.09 15.24
N PHE A 45 12.65 2.09 14.50
CA PHE A 45 11.67 3.02 15.04
C PHE A 45 10.33 2.34 15.30
N VAL A 46 9.86 1.47 14.40
CA VAL A 46 8.64 0.65 14.59
C VAL A 46 8.79 -0.32 15.75
N ILE A 47 9.93 -1.00 15.90
CA ILE A 47 10.21 -1.86 17.07
C ILE A 47 10.08 -1.05 18.37
N GLY A 48 10.65 0.15 18.40
CA GLY A 48 10.56 1.04 19.56
C GLY A 48 9.13 1.53 19.82
N ALA A 49 8.35 1.78 18.76
CA ALA A 49 6.96 2.25 18.84
C ALA A 49 5.98 1.18 19.34
N LEU A 50 6.28 -0.10 19.14
CA LEU A 50 5.44 -1.23 19.59
C LEU A 50 5.72 -1.68 21.04
N ALA A 51 6.70 -1.07 21.72
CA ALA A 51 7.00 -1.35 23.12
C ALA A 51 5.72 -1.21 23.98
N PRO A 52 5.44 -2.15 24.90
CA PRO A 52 6.35 -3.15 25.47
C PRO A 52 6.37 -4.51 24.76
N ALA A 53 5.71 -4.67 23.62
CA ALA A 53 5.72 -5.94 22.89
C ALA A 53 7.11 -6.23 22.30
N ASN A 54 7.55 -7.48 22.42
CA ASN A 54 8.78 -7.93 21.77
C ASN A 54 8.49 -8.37 20.33
N VAL A 55 9.25 -7.81 19.40
CA VAL A 55 9.18 -8.12 17.97
C VAL A 55 10.22 -9.18 17.63
N SER A 56 9.78 -10.22 16.91
CA SER A 56 10.61 -11.34 16.49
C SER A 56 11.29 -11.06 15.15
N SER A 57 10.55 -10.57 14.15
CA SER A 57 11.09 -10.11 12.87
C SER A 57 10.20 -9.06 12.21
N ILE A 58 10.77 -8.28 11.28
CA ILE A 58 10.03 -7.30 10.48
C ILE A 58 10.36 -7.53 9.00
N VAL A 59 9.33 -7.55 8.16
CA VAL A 59 9.44 -7.46 6.71
C VAL A 59 8.94 -6.09 6.29
N VAL A 60 9.72 -5.38 5.47
CA VAL A 60 9.43 -4.01 5.03
C VAL A 60 9.03 -4.05 3.56
N ASP A 61 7.86 -3.48 3.27
CA ASP A 61 7.36 -3.24 1.92
C ASP A 61 7.43 -1.73 1.65
N GLU A 62 8.49 -1.30 0.97
CA GLU A 62 8.73 0.12 0.68
C GLU A 62 7.72 0.67 -0.34
N GLU A 63 7.26 -0.15 -1.28
CA GLU A 63 6.32 0.27 -2.32
C GLU A 63 4.95 0.61 -1.73
N LYS A 64 4.46 -0.23 -0.81
CA LYS A 64 3.17 -0.02 -0.12
C LYS A 64 3.29 0.84 1.13
N HIS A 65 4.50 1.29 1.48
CA HIS A 65 4.80 1.99 2.73
C HIS A 65 4.21 1.24 3.96
N ALA A 66 4.42 -0.08 3.97
CA ALA A 66 3.86 -1.00 4.95
C ALA A 66 4.95 -1.88 5.57
N MET A 67 4.72 -2.34 6.80
CA MET A 67 5.60 -3.27 7.51
C MET A 67 4.78 -4.41 8.10
N ASP A 68 5.22 -5.63 7.84
CA ASP A 68 4.72 -6.83 8.51
C ASP A 68 5.62 -7.15 9.69
N VAL A 69 5.03 -7.12 10.88
CA VAL A 69 5.70 -7.31 12.16
C VAL A 69 5.29 -8.66 12.72
N VAL A 70 6.27 -9.55 12.83
CA VAL A 70 6.08 -10.89 13.38
C VAL A 70 6.38 -10.86 14.87
N VAL A 71 5.44 -11.36 15.66
CA VAL A 71 5.55 -11.45 17.12
C VAL A 71 5.16 -12.84 17.59
N ASP A 72 5.65 -13.23 18.75
CA ASP A 72 5.21 -14.48 19.39
C ASP A 72 3.75 -14.35 19.87
N GLU A 73 3.04 -15.47 20.00
CA GLU A 73 1.62 -15.50 20.39
C GLU A 73 1.32 -14.70 21.68
N GLU A 74 2.23 -14.75 22.66
CA GLU A 74 2.11 -14.01 23.92
C GLU A 74 2.18 -12.48 23.73
N ASN A 75 2.93 -12.03 22.71
CA ASN A 75 3.11 -10.63 22.38
C ASN A 75 2.07 -10.10 21.39
N LEU A 76 1.36 -10.97 20.65
CA LEU A 76 0.35 -10.56 19.66
C LEU A 76 -0.71 -9.63 20.26
N ALA A 77 -1.31 -10.05 21.39
CA ALA A 77 -2.33 -9.24 22.07
C ALA A 77 -1.76 -7.93 22.65
N ILE A 78 -0.50 -7.92 23.07
CA ILE A 78 0.19 -6.74 23.62
C ILE A 78 0.49 -5.74 22.51
N ALA A 79 1.01 -6.24 21.38
CA ALA A 79 1.41 -5.45 20.23
C ALA A 79 0.20 -4.77 19.56
N ILE A 80 -0.92 -5.49 19.41
CA ILE A 80 -2.19 -4.92 18.92
C ILE A 80 -2.74 -3.91 19.95
N GLY A 81 -2.71 -4.26 21.24
CA GLY A 81 -3.27 -3.47 22.32
C GLY A 81 -4.80 -3.51 22.36
N ARG A 82 -5.38 -2.88 23.40
CA ARG A 82 -6.84 -2.90 23.59
C ARG A 82 -7.56 -2.20 22.43
N GLY A 83 -8.33 -2.96 21.65
CA GLY A 83 -9.04 -2.43 20.49
C GLY A 83 -8.13 -1.91 19.37
N GLY A 84 -6.90 -2.45 19.24
CA GLY A 84 -5.95 -1.99 18.23
C GLY A 84 -5.28 -0.65 18.53
N GLN A 85 -5.42 -0.13 19.77
CA GLN A 85 -4.91 1.19 20.11
C GLN A 85 -3.39 1.30 19.94
N ASN A 86 -2.63 0.25 20.29
CA ASN A 86 -1.18 0.31 20.28
C ASN A 86 -0.62 0.33 18.85
N VAL A 87 -1.08 -0.61 18.01
CA VAL A 87 -0.70 -0.64 16.59
C VAL A 87 -1.11 0.62 15.86
N ARG A 88 -2.29 1.18 16.17
CA ARG A 88 -2.75 2.44 15.56
C ARG A 88 -1.87 3.62 15.95
N LEU A 89 -1.51 3.77 17.23
CA LEU A 89 -0.60 4.82 17.69
C LEU A 89 0.80 4.65 17.09
N ALA A 90 1.30 3.41 16.97
CA ALA A 90 2.58 3.12 16.33
C ALA A 90 2.55 3.49 14.84
N SER A 91 1.48 3.17 14.12
CA SER A 91 1.30 3.55 12.72
C SER A 91 1.19 5.07 12.54
N GLU A 92 0.41 5.76 13.38
CA GLU A 92 0.30 7.23 13.36
C GLU A 92 1.66 7.90 13.69
N LEU A 93 2.42 7.34 14.63
CA LEU A 93 3.72 7.88 15.06
C LEU A 93 4.83 7.69 14.02
N THR A 94 4.86 6.53 13.37
CA THR A 94 5.90 6.18 12.40
C THR A 94 5.54 6.59 10.97
N GLY A 95 4.25 6.76 10.69
CA GLY A 95 3.72 7.00 9.35
C GLY A 95 3.60 5.73 8.50
N TRP A 96 3.98 4.56 9.02
CA TRP A 96 3.93 3.29 8.31
C TRP A 96 2.65 2.52 8.60
N LYS A 97 2.12 1.82 7.60
CA LYS A 97 1.04 0.84 7.83
C LYS A 97 1.65 -0.40 8.48
N ILE A 98 1.25 -0.71 9.71
CA ILE A 98 1.82 -1.83 10.48
C ILE A 98 0.81 -2.97 10.53
N ASN A 99 1.18 -4.13 9.98
CA ASN A 99 0.42 -5.37 10.12
C ASN A 99 1.14 -6.25 11.14
N ILE A 100 0.43 -6.71 12.17
CA ILE A 100 1.00 -7.59 13.19
C ILE A 100 0.43 -8.98 12.99
N MET A 101 1.30 -9.98 12.95
CA MET A 101 0.94 -11.37 12.73
C MET A 101 1.85 -12.30 13.52
N ASP A 102 1.43 -13.54 13.70
CA ASP A 102 2.29 -14.57 14.27
C ASP A 102 3.23 -15.20 13.21
N ALA A 103 4.12 -16.09 13.65
CA ALA A 103 5.08 -16.73 12.76
C ALA A 103 4.43 -17.67 11.73
N ASN A 104 3.29 -18.29 12.06
CA ASN A 104 2.58 -19.17 11.14
C ASN A 104 1.86 -18.35 10.06
N GLU A 105 1.14 -17.29 10.47
CA GLU A 105 0.49 -16.35 9.56
C GLU A 105 1.50 -15.69 8.61
N SER A 106 2.68 -15.32 9.12
CA SER A 106 3.77 -14.79 8.29
C SER A 106 4.26 -15.80 7.24
N ALA A 107 4.45 -17.06 7.64
CA ALA A 107 4.86 -18.12 6.72
C ALA A 107 3.79 -18.43 5.67
N GLU A 108 2.52 -18.45 6.06
CA GLU A 108 1.39 -18.63 5.13
C GLU A 108 1.30 -17.48 4.12
N LYS A 109 1.46 -16.23 4.60
CA LYS A 109 1.47 -15.04 3.73
C LYS A 109 2.62 -15.10 2.72
N GLN A 110 3.84 -15.40 3.16
CA GLN A 110 5.01 -15.54 2.28
C GLN A 110 4.81 -16.66 1.25
N ALA A 111 4.27 -17.81 1.66
CA ALA A 111 3.99 -18.90 0.73
C ALA A 111 2.93 -18.49 -0.32
N GLY A 112 1.90 -17.73 0.09
CA GLY A 112 0.91 -17.16 -0.81
C GLY A 112 1.50 -16.17 -1.82
N GLU A 113 2.36 -15.27 -1.34
CA GLU A 113 3.06 -14.29 -2.17
C GLU A 113 3.97 -14.97 -3.20
N GLN A 114 4.81 -15.92 -2.77
CA GLN A 114 5.64 -16.73 -3.67
C GLN A 114 4.80 -17.50 -4.70
N GLY A 115 3.66 -18.08 -4.29
CA GLY A 115 2.74 -18.75 -5.21
C GLY A 115 2.16 -17.80 -6.26
N SER A 116 1.85 -16.56 -5.88
CA SER A 116 1.35 -15.54 -6.81
C SER A 116 2.44 -15.09 -7.80
N ILE A 117 3.67 -14.88 -7.34
CA ILE A 117 4.82 -14.51 -8.18
C ILE A 117 5.16 -15.66 -9.14
N ARG A 118 5.14 -16.91 -8.66
CA ARG A 118 5.32 -18.10 -9.50
C ARG A 118 4.31 -18.14 -10.63
N ALA A 119 3.03 -17.96 -10.31
CA ALA A 119 1.96 -17.93 -11.32
C ALA A 119 2.12 -16.76 -12.31
N LEU A 120 2.57 -15.59 -11.83
CA LEU A 120 2.88 -14.44 -12.67
C LEU A 120 4.00 -14.77 -13.67
N PHE A 121 5.13 -15.31 -13.19
CA PHE A 121 6.25 -15.67 -14.05
C PHE A 121 5.88 -16.76 -15.05
N MET A 122 5.24 -17.84 -14.61
CA MET A 122 4.81 -18.91 -15.52
C MET A 122 3.87 -18.38 -16.62
N SER A 123 2.93 -17.51 -16.28
CA SER A 123 1.94 -17.00 -17.25
C SER A 123 2.48 -15.90 -18.15
N LYS A 124 3.33 -14.99 -17.64
CA LYS A 124 3.79 -13.80 -18.39
C LYS A 124 5.14 -14.01 -19.07
N LEU A 125 6.00 -14.85 -18.50
CA LEU A 125 7.30 -15.18 -19.10
C LEU A 125 7.26 -16.48 -19.89
N ASP A 126 6.14 -17.22 -19.88
CA ASP A 126 5.99 -18.52 -20.54
C ASP A 126 7.10 -19.52 -20.15
N VAL A 127 7.30 -19.64 -18.83
CA VAL A 127 8.31 -20.52 -18.21
C VAL A 127 7.64 -21.63 -17.41
N ASP A 128 8.38 -22.71 -17.17
CA ASP A 128 7.93 -23.74 -16.25
C ASP A 128 8.14 -23.35 -14.78
N GLU A 129 7.66 -24.22 -13.90
CA GLU A 129 7.73 -24.02 -12.45
C GLU A 129 9.18 -24.01 -11.94
N GLU A 130 10.09 -24.77 -12.57
CA GLU A 130 11.49 -24.85 -12.18
C GLU A 130 12.22 -23.53 -12.42
N ILE A 131 12.06 -22.93 -13.60
CA ILE A 131 12.64 -21.62 -13.91
C ILE A 131 12.01 -20.52 -13.05
N ALA A 132 10.69 -20.56 -12.81
CA ALA A 132 10.03 -19.59 -11.95
C ALA A 132 10.55 -19.65 -10.50
N ASP A 133 10.77 -20.85 -9.96
CA ASP A 133 11.30 -21.04 -8.61
C ASP A 133 12.76 -20.59 -8.47
N ILE A 134 13.57 -20.78 -9.51
CA ILE A 134 14.94 -20.24 -9.56
C ILE A 134 14.90 -18.72 -9.47
N LEU A 135 14.08 -18.06 -10.29
CA LEU A 135 13.94 -16.59 -10.25
C LEU A 135 13.51 -16.09 -8.86
N ILE A 136 12.52 -16.74 -8.24
CA ILE A 136 12.06 -16.37 -6.90
C ILE A 136 13.15 -16.58 -5.85
N THR A 137 13.92 -17.67 -5.93
CA THR A 137 15.01 -17.97 -5.00
C THR A 137 16.15 -16.96 -5.09
N GLU A 138 16.42 -16.47 -6.30
CA GLU A 138 17.38 -15.39 -6.56
C GLU A 138 16.84 -13.99 -6.21
N GLY A 139 15.59 -13.92 -5.73
CA GLY A 139 14.99 -12.69 -5.18
C GLY A 139 14.19 -11.85 -6.17
N PHE A 140 13.92 -12.36 -7.37
CA PHE A 140 13.06 -11.66 -8.33
C PHE A 140 11.59 -11.75 -7.90
N THR A 141 10.95 -10.60 -7.75
CA THR A 141 9.56 -10.45 -7.29
C THR A 141 8.64 -9.83 -8.34
N SER A 142 9.19 -9.20 -9.38
CA SER A 142 8.43 -8.49 -10.42
C SER A 142 8.96 -8.73 -11.83
N LEU A 143 8.14 -8.42 -12.85
CA LEU A 143 8.55 -8.52 -14.26
C LEU A 143 9.55 -7.41 -14.63
N GLU A 144 9.47 -6.28 -13.95
CA GLU A 144 10.34 -5.12 -14.09
C GLU A 144 11.77 -5.47 -13.70
N GLU A 145 11.96 -6.16 -12.57
CA GLU A 145 13.26 -6.65 -12.15
C GLU A 145 13.85 -7.59 -13.20
N VAL A 146 13.08 -8.58 -13.66
CA VAL A 146 13.52 -9.50 -14.72
C VAL A 146 13.88 -8.74 -16.00
N ALA A 147 13.12 -7.71 -16.39
CA ALA A 147 13.36 -6.96 -17.62
C ALA A 147 14.61 -6.06 -17.56
N TYR A 148 14.91 -5.45 -16.41
CA TYR A 148 15.83 -4.32 -16.30
C TYR A 148 17.08 -4.54 -15.44
N VAL A 149 17.13 -5.58 -14.60
CA VAL A 149 18.33 -5.93 -13.82
C VAL A 149 19.57 -6.07 -14.74
N PRO A 150 20.77 -5.66 -14.28
CA PRO A 150 22.00 -5.82 -15.06
C PRO A 150 22.18 -7.25 -15.54
N LEU A 151 22.58 -7.41 -16.81
CA LEU A 151 22.69 -8.74 -17.43
C LEU A 151 23.68 -9.63 -16.68
N GLN A 152 24.73 -9.04 -16.09
CA GLN A 152 25.71 -9.74 -15.27
C GLN A 152 25.08 -10.45 -14.06
N GLU A 153 24.15 -9.80 -13.35
CA GLU A 153 23.50 -10.38 -12.17
C GLU A 153 22.66 -11.61 -12.55
N MET A 154 21.97 -11.56 -13.70
CA MET A 154 21.21 -12.71 -14.19
C MET A 154 22.11 -13.86 -14.68
N LEU A 155 23.30 -13.57 -15.19
CA LEU A 155 24.28 -14.58 -15.62
C LEU A 155 25.02 -15.24 -14.45
N GLU A 156 24.94 -14.67 -13.24
CA GLU A 156 25.50 -15.31 -12.03
C GLU A 156 24.65 -16.50 -11.57
N ILE A 157 23.39 -16.58 -12.02
CA ILE A 157 22.49 -17.70 -11.77
C ILE A 157 23.00 -18.93 -12.54
N GLU A 158 23.54 -19.93 -11.82
CA GLU A 158 24.20 -21.10 -12.41
C GLU A 158 23.32 -21.88 -13.41
N SER A 159 21.99 -21.75 -13.28
CA SER A 159 21.02 -22.47 -14.11
C SER A 159 20.68 -21.75 -15.42
N PHE A 160 21.13 -20.51 -15.63
CA PHE A 160 20.81 -19.73 -16.83
C PHE A 160 22.04 -19.49 -17.71
N ASP A 161 21.84 -19.60 -19.02
CA ASP A 161 22.81 -19.18 -20.03
C ASP A 161 22.41 -17.81 -20.65
N GLU A 162 23.32 -17.24 -21.43
CA GLU A 162 23.13 -15.92 -22.05
C GLU A 162 21.90 -15.87 -22.97
N ASP A 163 21.60 -16.98 -23.66
CA ASP A 163 20.43 -17.06 -24.54
C ASP A 163 19.14 -17.06 -23.72
N THR A 164 19.07 -17.86 -22.65
CA THR A 164 17.92 -17.93 -21.73
C THR A 164 17.67 -16.59 -21.04
N VAL A 165 18.72 -15.94 -20.53
CA VAL A 165 18.59 -14.61 -19.89
C VAL A 165 18.03 -13.59 -20.88
N ASN A 166 18.58 -13.52 -22.10
CA ASN A 166 18.09 -12.58 -23.11
C ASN A 166 16.64 -12.86 -23.52
N GLU A 167 16.26 -14.14 -23.59
CA GLU A 167 14.89 -14.54 -23.87
C GLU A 167 13.93 -14.12 -22.74
N LEU A 168 14.26 -14.43 -21.48
CA LEU A 168 13.47 -14.02 -20.31
C LEU A 168 13.28 -12.51 -20.26
N ARG A 169 14.34 -11.73 -20.49
CA ARG A 169 14.27 -10.27 -20.54
C ARG A 169 13.38 -9.75 -21.66
N THR A 170 13.44 -10.40 -22.82
CA THR A 170 12.63 -10.01 -23.98
C THR A 170 11.15 -10.27 -23.69
N ARG A 171 10.83 -11.48 -23.20
CA ARG A 171 9.45 -11.83 -22.81
C ARG A 171 8.92 -10.94 -21.69
N ALA A 172 9.75 -10.61 -20.70
CA ALA A 172 9.37 -9.66 -19.64
C ALA A 172 9.01 -8.28 -20.21
N LYS A 173 9.83 -7.74 -21.10
CA LYS A 173 9.56 -6.45 -21.76
C LYS A 173 8.31 -6.49 -22.64
N ASP A 174 8.12 -7.58 -23.38
CA ASP A 174 6.94 -7.76 -24.24
C ASP A 174 5.66 -7.88 -23.40
N ALA A 175 5.72 -8.60 -22.27
CA ALA A 175 4.63 -8.70 -21.32
C ALA A 175 4.29 -7.34 -20.71
N LEU A 176 5.29 -6.58 -20.26
CA LEU A 176 5.11 -5.22 -19.73
C LEU A 176 4.52 -4.28 -20.78
N LEU A 177 4.99 -4.34 -22.02
CA LEU A 177 4.45 -3.56 -23.12
C LEU A 177 2.98 -3.92 -23.38
N THR A 178 2.67 -5.21 -23.44
CA THR A 178 1.29 -5.69 -23.64
C THR A 178 0.37 -5.23 -22.51
N MET A 179 0.85 -5.26 -21.27
CA MET A 179 0.10 -4.77 -20.10
C MET A 179 -0.10 -3.25 -20.14
N ALA A 180 0.92 -2.49 -20.58
CA ALA A 180 0.80 -1.05 -20.75
C ALA A 180 -0.21 -0.69 -21.85
N ILE A 181 -0.20 -1.41 -22.98
CA ILE A 181 -1.18 -1.23 -24.06
C ILE A 181 -2.58 -1.57 -23.57
N ALA A 182 -2.77 -2.72 -22.92
CA ALA A 182 -4.08 -3.11 -22.37
C ALA A 182 -4.60 -2.09 -21.36
N LYS A 183 -3.72 -1.53 -20.53
CA LYS A 183 -4.07 -0.45 -19.60
C LYS A 183 -4.49 0.82 -20.36
N GLU A 184 -3.76 1.21 -21.39
CA GLU A 184 -4.13 2.37 -22.23
C GLU A 184 -5.46 2.14 -22.94
N GLU A 185 -5.70 0.95 -23.51
CA GLU A 185 -6.98 0.56 -24.12
C GLU A 185 -8.14 0.54 -23.12
N SER A 186 -7.92 0.06 -21.88
CA SER A 186 -8.97 0.11 -20.85
C SER A 186 -9.36 1.55 -20.51
N VAL A 187 -8.39 2.47 -20.47
CA VAL A 187 -8.64 3.91 -20.31
C VAL A 187 -9.37 4.45 -21.55
N GLU A 188 -8.91 4.04 -22.74
CA GLU A 188 -9.54 3.99 -24.08
C GLU A 188 -11.05 3.79 -24.17
N GLU A 189 -11.58 2.88 -23.37
CA GLU A 189 -12.97 2.44 -23.44
C GLU A 189 -13.88 3.24 -22.50
N VAL A 190 -13.32 3.85 -21.45
CA VAL A 190 -14.05 4.67 -20.49
C VAL A 190 -14.51 5.99 -21.12
N SER A 191 -15.69 6.48 -20.72
CA SER A 191 -16.30 7.71 -21.25
C SER A 191 -15.40 8.93 -21.05
N GLN A 192 -15.47 9.86 -22.01
CA GLN A 192 -14.70 11.10 -21.95
C GLN A 192 -15.03 11.91 -20.68
N ASP A 193 -16.30 11.92 -20.26
CA ASP A 193 -16.73 12.63 -19.05
C ASP A 193 -16.10 12.07 -17.77
N LEU A 194 -15.81 10.76 -17.72
CA LEU A 194 -15.12 10.15 -16.59
C LEU A 194 -13.61 10.39 -16.64
N ARG A 195 -13.01 10.53 -17.84
CA ARG A 195 -11.58 10.89 -17.98
C ARG A 195 -11.30 12.35 -17.65
N ASP A 196 -12.18 13.23 -18.08
CA ASP A 196 -12.10 14.68 -17.85
C ASP A 196 -12.62 15.04 -16.44
N PHE A 197 -13.07 14.05 -15.64
CA PHE A 197 -13.54 14.24 -14.29
C PHE A 197 -12.42 14.73 -13.36
N GLU A 198 -12.64 15.91 -12.77
CA GLU A 198 -11.73 16.50 -11.80
C GLU A 198 -12.17 16.25 -10.35
N PHE A 199 -11.27 15.68 -9.56
CA PHE A 199 -11.40 15.51 -8.12
C PHE A 199 -10.23 16.19 -7.41
N ASN A 200 -10.53 17.07 -6.44
CA ASN A 200 -9.52 17.85 -5.71
C ASN A 200 -8.54 18.65 -6.60
N GLY A 201 -9.02 19.14 -7.75
CA GLY A 201 -8.23 19.93 -8.71
C GLY A 201 -7.23 19.10 -9.52
N LYS A 202 -7.42 17.78 -9.59
CA LYS A 202 -6.66 16.86 -10.42
C LYS A 202 -7.60 15.91 -11.16
N HIS A 203 -7.18 15.48 -12.35
CA HIS A 203 -7.86 14.41 -13.07
C HIS A 203 -7.60 13.07 -12.37
N LEU A 204 -8.49 12.10 -12.57
CA LEU A 204 -8.24 10.73 -12.12
C LEU A 204 -6.97 10.19 -12.79
N SER A 205 -6.13 9.49 -12.02
CA SER A 205 -4.94 8.84 -12.59
C SER A 205 -5.34 7.72 -13.54
N SER A 206 -4.53 7.46 -14.57
CA SER A 206 -4.73 6.33 -15.50
C SER A 206 -4.93 4.99 -14.76
N ASP A 207 -4.17 4.75 -13.68
CA ASP A 207 -4.29 3.57 -12.81
C ASP A 207 -5.65 3.45 -12.13
N LEU A 208 -6.26 4.57 -11.77
CA LEU A 208 -7.56 4.59 -11.11
C LEU A 208 -8.67 4.36 -12.14
N ILE A 209 -8.53 4.95 -13.32
CA ILE A 209 -9.47 4.76 -14.43
C ILE A 209 -9.45 3.30 -14.91
N SER A 210 -8.28 2.68 -15.04
CA SER A 210 -8.22 1.26 -15.45
C SER A 210 -8.87 0.35 -14.40
N LYS A 211 -8.62 0.58 -13.11
CA LYS A 211 -9.29 -0.17 -12.03
C LYS A 211 -10.81 -0.02 -12.05
N LEU A 212 -11.30 1.19 -12.34
CA LEU A 212 -12.73 1.45 -12.51
C LEU A 212 -13.30 0.70 -13.71
N ALA A 213 -12.61 0.75 -14.86
CA ALA A 213 -13.00 0.02 -16.06
C ALA A 213 -13.07 -1.50 -15.83
N ASP A 214 -12.06 -2.07 -15.16
CA ASP A 214 -12.01 -3.49 -14.77
C ASP A 214 -13.18 -3.84 -13.82
N GLY A 215 -13.58 -2.90 -12.97
CA GLY A 215 -14.77 -2.99 -12.10
C GLY A 215 -16.10 -2.78 -12.82
N GLY A 216 -16.10 -2.59 -14.14
CA GLY A 216 -17.30 -2.35 -14.96
C GLY A 216 -17.80 -0.90 -14.96
N VAL A 217 -17.06 0.03 -14.37
CA VAL A 217 -17.41 1.44 -14.24
C VAL A 217 -16.84 2.19 -15.44
N ASN A 218 -17.67 2.39 -16.47
CA ASN A 218 -17.22 2.95 -17.75
C ASN A 218 -17.67 4.40 -17.94
N THR A 219 -18.56 4.91 -17.10
CA THR A 219 -19.12 6.26 -17.21
C THR A 219 -19.08 7.01 -15.87
N LEU A 220 -19.24 8.33 -15.94
CA LEU A 220 -19.36 9.17 -14.74
C LEU A 220 -20.64 8.84 -13.95
N ASP A 221 -21.69 8.39 -14.64
CA ASP A 221 -22.92 7.86 -14.03
C ASP A 221 -22.66 6.59 -13.23
N ASP A 222 -21.95 5.61 -13.82
CA ASP A 222 -21.61 4.36 -13.13
C ASP A 222 -20.83 4.66 -11.84
N LEU A 223 -19.90 5.63 -11.89
CA LEU A 223 -19.13 6.05 -10.72
C LEU A 223 -20.01 6.71 -9.65
N ALA A 224 -21.02 7.48 -10.05
CA ALA A 224 -21.95 8.15 -9.15
C ALA A 224 -22.95 7.17 -8.50
N ASP A 225 -23.29 6.08 -9.19
CA ASP A 225 -24.20 5.03 -8.72
C ASP A 225 -23.55 4.04 -7.73
N LEU A 226 -22.22 3.92 -7.73
CA LEU A 226 -21.49 3.03 -6.83
C LEU A 226 -21.75 3.31 -5.33
N ALA A 227 -21.71 2.23 -4.55
CA ALA A 227 -21.63 2.30 -3.10
C ALA A 227 -20.17 2.53 -2.63
N ILE A 228 -20.01 3.04 -1.40
CA ILE A 228 -18.68 3.41 -0.86
C ILE A 228 -17.81 2.16 -0.69
N ASP A 229 -18.39 1.08 -0.19
CA ASP A 229 -17.74 -0.22 -0.03
C ASP A 229 -17.30 -0.81 -1.37
N GLU A 230 -18.15 -0.74 -2.40
CA GLU A 230 -17.81 -1.20 -3.76
C GLU A 230 -16.62 -0.42 -4.33
N LEU A 231 -16.62 0.92 -4.22
CA LEU A 231 -15.53 1.74 -4.73
C LEU A 231 -14.22 1.51 -3.96
N THR A 232 -14.29 1.34 -2.64
CA THR A 232 -13.12 1.02 -1.81
C THR A 232 -12.55 -0.36 -2.19
N GLU A 233 -13.38 -1.34 -2.48
CA GLU A 233 -12.94 -2.68 -2.92
C GLU A 233 -12.27 -2.63 -4.30
N ILE A 234 -12.85 -1.90 -5.26
CA ILE A 234 -12.30 -1.77 -6.62
C ILE A 234 -10.98 -0.99 -6.64
N THR A 235 -10.94 0.14 -5.93
CA THR A 235 -9.84 1.11 -6.09
C THR A 235 -8.78 1.02 -5.01
N GLY A 236 -9.10 0.44 -3.85
CA GLY A 236 -8.24 0.39 -2.66
C GLY A 236 -8.13 1.73 -1.93
N GLN A 237 -8.94 2.72 -2.28
CA GLN A 237 -8.96 4.04 -1.62
C GLN A 237 -9.61 3.98 -0.24
N SER A 238 -9.27 4.95 0.62
CA SER A 238 -9.91 5.07 1.93
C SER A 238 -11.42 5.32 1.80
N GLU A 239 -12.19 4.90 2.81
CA GLU A 239 -13.65 5.09 2.84
C GLU A 239 -14.05 6.57 2.68
N ASP A 240 -13.28 7.47 3.30
CA ASP A 240 -13.50 8.92 3.21
C ASP A 240 -13.23 9.47 1.81
N GLU A 241 -12.16 9.01 1.14
CA GLU A 241 -11.84 9.39 -0.24
C GLU A 241 -12.88 8.85 -1.22
N ALA A 242 -13.25 7.57 -1.09
CA ALA A 242 -14.27 6.92 -1.91
C ALA A 242 -15.61 7.67 -1.81
N LYS A 243 -16.03 8.01 -0.58
CA LYS A 243 -17.23 8.80 -0.34
C LYS A 243 -17.18 10.18 -0.98
N ALA A 244 -16.06 10.89 -0.83
CA ALA A 244 -15.90 12.22 -1.43
C ALA A 244 -15.93 12.16 -2.96
N LEU A 245 -15.31 11.13 -3.54
CA LEU A 245 -15.25 10.92 -4.98
C LEU A 245 -16.64 10.59 -5.58
N ILE A 246 -17.41 9.70 -4.94
CA ILE A 246 -18.80 9.39 -5.32
C ILE A 246 -19.69 10.63 -5.20
N MET A 247 -19.59 11.38 -4.10
CA MET A 247 -20.38 12.61 -3.93
C MET A 247 -20.05 13.64 -5.00
N LYS A 248 -18.76 13.79 -5.33
CA LYS A 248 -18.32 14.70 -6.39
C LYS A 248 -18.81 14.25 -7.76
N ALA A 249 -18.78 12.95 -8.04
CA ALA A 249 -19.35 12.39 -9.26
C ALA A 249 -20.84 12.73 -9.35
N ARG A 250 -21.63 12.54 -8.27
CA ARG A 250 -23.07 12.88 -8.22
C ARG A 250 -23.40 14.35 -8.48
N GLU A 251 -22.46 15.29 -8.32
CA GLU A 251 -22.71 16.71 -8.61
C GLU A 251 -23.18 16.94 -10.05
N HIS A 252 -22.73 16.12 -11.00
CA HIS A 252 -23.12 16.28 -12.40
C HIS A 252 -24.62 16.05 -12.65
N TRP A 253 -25.28 15.21 -11.83
CA TRP A 253 -26.75 15.03 -11.85
C TRP A 253 -27.49 16.28 -11.40
N PHE A 254 -26.93 17.01 -10.42
CA PHE A 254 -27.56 18.22 -9.88
C PHE A 254 -27.37 19.42 -10.82
N THR A 255 -26.27 19.48 -11.58
CA THR A 255 -26.08 20.50 -12.61
C THR A 255 -26.99 20.27 -13.84
N ALA A 256 -27.28 19.02 -14.19
CA ALA A 256 -28.18 18.69 -15.28
C ALA A 256 -29.66 19.03 -14.97
N GLU A 257 -30.08 18.93 -13.71
CA GLU A 257 -31.42 19.37 -13.28
C GLU A 257 -31.60 20.91 -13.31
N GLU A 258 -30.55 21.70 -13.07
CA GLU A 258 -30.63 23.16 -13.18
C GLU A 258 -30.77 23.64 -14.64
N ASP A 259 -30.11 22.98 -15.60
CA ASP A 259 -30.23 23.31 -17.03
C ASP A 259 -31.58 22.88 -17.63
N ALA A 260 -32.20 21.81 -17.11
CA ALA A 260 -33.54 21.38 -17.52
C ALA A 260 -34.67 22.28 -16.97
N ALA A 261 -34.39 23.09 -15.94
CA ALA A 261 -35.37 23.97 -15.29
C ALA A 261 -35.44 25.38 -15.87
N ALA A 262 -34.66 25.73 -16.90
CA ALA A 262 -34.76 27.03 -17.58
C ALA A 262 -35.98 27.09 -18.52
N PRO A 263 -37.06 27.83 -18.20
CA PRO A 263 -38.18 27.96 -19.12
C PRO A 263 -37.78 28.88 -20.29
N ALA A 264 -38.12 28.44 -21.49
CA ALA A 264 -38.08 29.22 -22.71
C ALA A 264 -38.83 30.56 -22.54
N ALA A 265 -38.10 31.63 -22.24
CA ALA A 265 -38.60 33.01 -22.25
C ALA A 265 -37.88 33.82 -23.33
N ALA A 266 -38.24 33.57 -24.59
CA ALA A 266 -38.03 34.52 -25.68
C ALA A 266 -39.05 34.27 -26.80
N LYS A 267 -40.14 35.07 -26.80
CA LYS A 267 -40.82 35.65 -27.98
C LYS A 267 -42.18 36.26 -27.57
N GLU A 268 -42.20 37.56 -27.28
CA GLU A 268 -42.85 38.63 -28.06
C GLU A 268 -42.51 40.00 -27.49
#